data_AF-A0A2G8RZA6-F1
#
_entry.id   AF-A0A2G8RZA6-F1
#
_cell.length_a   1.000
_cell.length_b   1.000
_cell.length_c   1.000
_cell.angle_alpha   90.00
_cell.angle_beta   90.00
_cell.angle_gamma   90.00
#
_symmetry.space_group_name_H-M   'P 1'
#
loop_
_entity.id
_entity.type
_entity.pdbx_description
1 polymer ?
#
loop_
_entity_poly.entity_id
_entity_poly.type
_entity_poly.pdbx_seq_one_letter_code
_entity_poly.pdbx_strand_id
1 'polypeptide(L)'
;MFSVPQPVLPAPSDVFNGQPLPVVHVSDSAHDFRQLLHMLYDGVRFMPPDLPVAFSVIAAVARLGHKYQIEPSSRSYEEWLKQGGRSSHLCDHILPFSWVEALNLIQLIGETDMLPLAIYHCCQSRSFLSNGTQRADGTVETLDPPMLERCACYNARTRSIQRQALLNFEIFRAGPSESCRREGGADE
;
A
#
# COMPACT_ATOMS: atom_id res chain seq x y z
N MET A 1 -18.96 -2.76 17.70
CA MET A 1 -19.82 -3.93 17.42
C MET A 1 -19.68 -4.17 15.92
N PHE A 2 -19.20 -5.34 15.49
CA PHE A 2 -18.77 -5.57 14.11
C PHE A 2 -19.96 -5.69 13.15
N SER A 3 -19.85 -5.11 11.96
CA SER A 3 -20.91 -5.08 10.93
C SER A 3 -20.90 -6.35 10.06
N VAL A 4 -20.97 -7.53 10.68
CA VAL A 4 -20.97 -8.83 9.97
C VAL A 4 -22.38 -9.18 9.49
N PRO A 5 -22.54 -9.76 8.27
CA PRO A 5 -23.84 -10.24 7.79
C PRO A 5 -24.49 -11.18 8.81
N GLN A 6 -25.80 -11.03 9.01
CA GLN A 6 -26.54 -11.91 9.91
C GLN A 6 -26.86 -13.23 9.20
N PRO A 7 -26.85 -14.37 9.93
CA PRO A 7 -27.24 -15.65 9.36
C PRO A 7 -28.70 -15.57 8.91
N VAL A 8 -28.96 -16.00 7.67
CA VAL A 8 -30.32 -16.23 7.19
C VAL A 8 -30.81 -17.55 7.82
N LEU A 9 -32.13 -17.72 8.00
CA LEU A 9 -32.73 -18.94 8.55
C LEU A 9 -32.03 -20.19 8.00
N PRO A 10 -31.62 -21.16 8.85
CA PRO A 10 -30.73 -22.24 8.46
C PRO A 10 -31.34 -23.05 7.32
N ALA A 11 -30.60 -23.19 6.22
CA ALA A 11 -30.96 -24.11 5.16
C ALA A 11 -30.76 -25.55 5.68
N PRO A 12 -31.47 -26.56 5.13
CA PRO A 12 -31.32 -27.95 5.56
C PRO A 12 -29.91 -28.54 5.36
N SER A 13 -29.02 -27.83 4.67
CA SER A 13 -27.58 -28.16 4.53
C SER A 13 -26.71 -27.69 5.71
N ASP A 14 -27.22 -26.81 6.56
CA ASP A 14 -26.45 -26.12 7.61
C ASP A 14 -26.54 -26.87 8.95
N VAL A 15 -26.20 -28.16 8.92
CA VAL A 15 -26.33 -29.06 10.08
C VAL A 15 -24.97 -29.65 10.44
N PHE A 16 -24.51 -29.42 11.67
CA PHE A 16 -23.34 -30.07 12.26
C PHE A 16 -23.80 -30.83 13.50
N ASN A 17 -23.49 -32.12 13.57
CA ASN A 17 -23.96 -33.02 14.62
C ASN A 17 -25.49 -33.04 14.83
N GLY A 18 -26.27 -32.87 13.77
CA GLY A 18 -27.73 -32.91 13.84
C GLY A 18 -28.40 -31.66 14.43
N GLN A 19 -27.63 -30.61 14.75
CA GLN A 19 -28.16 -29.31 15.14
C GLN A 19 -28.01 -28.29 14.01
N PRO A 20 -29.01 -27.40 13.80
CA PRO A 20 -28.89 -26.31 12.86
C PRO A 20 -27.84 -25.31 13.36
N LEU A 21 -26.88 -24.96 12.50
CA LEU A 21 -25.90 -23.93 12.80
C LEU A 21 -26.22 -22.65 12.06
N PRO A 22 -26.05 -21.51 12.72
CA PRO A 22 -26.04 -20.24 12.00
C PRO A 22 -24.82 -20.20 11.09
N VAL A 23 -25.03 -20.40 9.79
CA VAL A 23 -24.01 -20.24 8.76
C VAL A 23 -24.11 -18.81 8.21
N VAL A 24 -22.99 -18.10 8.19
CA VAL A 24 -22.88 -16.78 7.61
C VAL A 24 -22.01 -16.87 6.37
N HIS A 25 -22.61 -16.62 5.21
CA HIS A 25 -21.87 -16.50 3.96
C HIS A 25 -21.29 -15.08 3.83
N VAL A 26 -20.02 -15.03 3.46
CA VAL A 26 -19.24 -13.81 3.28
C VAL A 26 -18.63 -13.80 1.89
N SER A 27 -18.50 -12.62 1.30
CA SER A 27 -17.95 -12.46 -0.06
C SER A 27 -16.44 -12.31 -0.08
N ASP A 28 -15.81 -12.11 1.08
CA ASP A 28 -14.37 -11.88 1.18
C ASP A 28 -13.57 -13.18 1.05
N SER A 29 -12.28 -13.04 0.76
CA SER A 29 -11.42 -14.19 0.54
C SER A 29 -11.19 -14.97 1.84
N ALA A 30 -11.05 -16.29 1.71
CA ALA A 30 -10.67 -17.15 2.82
C ALA A 30 -9.28 -16.79 3.39
N HIS A 31 -8.40 -16.22 2.55
CA HIS A 31 -7.12 -15.68 2.99
C HIS A 31 -7.32 -14.50 3.94
N ASP A 32 -8.13 -13.51 3.54
CA ASP A 32 -8.32 -12.29 4.32
C ASP A 32 -8.94 -12.62 5.70
N PHE A 33 -9.95 -13.50 5.72
CA PHE A 33 -10.54 -13.99 6.96
C PHE A 33 -9.54 -14.76 7.83
N ARG A 34 -8.68 -15.59 7.24
CA ARG A 34 -7.64 -16.30 8.00
C ARG A 34 -6.72 -15.32 8.73
N GLN A 35 -6.22 -14.28 8.04
CA GLN A 35 -5.32 -13.30 8.67
C GLN A 35 -6.04 -12.49 9.74
N LEU A 36 -7.30 -12.09 9.49
CA LEU A 36 -8.11 -11.38 10.47
C LEU A 36 -8.37 -12.22 11.72
N LEU A 37 -8.73 -13.49 11.56
CA LEU A 37 -8.98 -14.39 12.68
C LEU A 37 -7.71 -14.61 13.51
N HIS A 38 -6.55 -14.82 12.88
CA HIS A 38 -5.30 -14.87 13.62
C HIS A 38 -5.04 -13.57 14.40
N MET A 39 -5.25 -12.40 13.80
CA MET A 39 -5.11 -11.14 14.53
C MET A 39 -6.05 -11.06 15.75
N LEU A 40 -7.30 -11.50 15.61
CA LEU A 40 -8.30 -11.45 16.69
C LEU A 40 -8.03 -12.45 17.83
N TYR A 41 -7.57 -13.67 17.51
CA TYR A 41 -7.38 -14.72 18.50
C TYR A 41 -5.96 -14.77 19.08
N ASP A 42 -4.95 -14.47 18.28
CA ASP A 42 -3.54 -14.56 18.68
C ASP A 42 -2.94 -13.17 19.06
N GLY A 43 -3.60 -12.07 18.66
CA GLY A 43 -3.26 -10.70 19.06
C GLY A 43 -1.82 -10.30 18.66
N VAL A 44 -1.11 -9.63 19.58
CA VAL A 44 0.29 -9.19 19.38
C VAL A 44 1.25 -10.31 18.99
N ARG A 45 0.93 -11.58 19.29
CA ARG A 45 1.79 -12.72 18.95
C ARG A 45 1.77 -13.03 17.45
N PHE A 46 0.70 -12.65 16.76
CA PHE A 46 0.55 -12.85 15.32
C PHE A 46 1.28 -11.78 14.51
N MET A 47 1.34 -10.56 15.05
CA MET A 47 2.06 -9.44 14.44
C MET A 47 3.05 -8.84 15.46
N PRO A 48 4.14 -9.56 15.79
CA PRO A 48 5.12 -9.09 16.75
C PRO A 48 5.82 -7.83 16.22
N PRO A 49 6.02 -6.80 17.07
CA PRO A 49 6.52 -5.49 16.63
C PRO A 49 7.95 -5.54 16.09
N ASP A 50 8.75 -6.52 16.52
CA ASP A 50 10.17 -6.61 16.19
C ASP A 50 10.46 -7.46 14.94
N LEU A 51 9.42 -8.00 14.28
CA LEU A 51 9.60 -8.88 13.12
C LEU A 51 8.93 -8.30 11.87
N PRO A 52 9.54 -8.53 10.69
CA PRO A 52 8.93 -8.12 9.43
C PRO A 52 7.65 -8.94 9.18
N VAL A 53 6.60 -8.22 8.80
CA VAL A 53 5.29 -8.81 8.49
C VAL A 53 5.03 -8.62 7.00
N ALA A 54 4.55 -9.66 6.34
CA ALA A 54 4.22 -9.58 4.92
C ALA A 54 3.08 -8.58 4.70
N PHE A 55 3.21 -7.75 3.66
CA PHE A 55 2.21 -6.75 3.32
C PHE A 55 0.81 -7.34 3.11
N SER A 56 0.71 -8.54 2.53
CA SER A 56 -0.57 -9.23 2.33
C SER A 56 -1.33 -9.49 3.63
N VAL A 57 -0.62 -9.76 4.73
CA VAL A 57 -1.22 -9.95 6.06
C VAL A 57 -1.81 -8.65 6.56
N ILE A 58 -1.05 -7.56 6.44
CA ILE A 58 -1.49 -6.22 6.84
C ILE A 58 -2.70 -5.80 6.00
N ALA A 59 -2.62 -5.97 4.67
CA ALA A 59 -3.69 -5.60 3.75
C ALA A 59 -4.97 -6.39 4.04
N ALA A 60 -4.87 -7.70 4.28
CA ALA A 60 -6.00 -8.54 4.67
C ALA A 60 -6.71 -8.02 5.94
N VAL A 61 -5.93 -7.78 7.01
CA VAL A 61 -6.45 -7.30 8.29
C VAL A 61 -7.07 -5.92 8.15
N ALA A 62 -6.40 -5.01 7.45
CA ALA A 62 -6.87 -3.64 7.26
C ALA A 62 -8.15 -3.57 6.40
N ARG A 63 -8.24 -4.36 5.31
CA ARG A 63 -9.46 -4.43 4.47
C ARG A 63 -10.67 -4.91 5.27
N LEU A 64 -10.56 -6.04 5.95
CA LEU A 64 -11.69 -6.59 6.70
C LEU A 64 -11.98 -5.78 7.95
N GLY A 65 -10.94 -5.25 8.60
CA GLY A 65 -11.10 -4.36 9.74
C GLY A 65 -11.89 -3.11 9.37
N HIS A 66 -11.55 -2.48 8.25
CA HIS A 66 -12.30 -1.35 7.70
C HIS A 66 -13.74 -1.76 7.32
N LYS A 67 -13.91 -2.82 6.51
CA LYS A 67 -15.22 -3.28 6.01
C LYS A 67 -16.20 -3.62 7.14
N TYR A 68 -15.73 -4.34 8.16
CA TYR A 68 -16.56 -4.85 9.25
C TYR A 68 -16.53 -3.95 10.50
N GLN A 69 -15.93 -2.76 10.39
CA GLN A 69 -15.84 -1.79 11.50
C GLN A 69 -15.24 -2.44 12.75
N ILE A 70 -14.15 -3.18 12.53
CA ILE A 70 -13.40 -3.81 13.59
C ILE A 70 -12.52 -2.74 14.21
N GLU A 71 -13.07 -2.11 15.25
CA GLU A 71 -12.36 -1.11 16.02
C GLU A 71 -11.02 -1.66 16.48
N PRO A 72 -9.94 -0.86 16.34
CA PRO A 72 -8.59 -1.26 16.69
C PRO A 72 -8.34 -1.37 18.20
N SER A 73 -9.39 -1.64 18.98
CA SER A 73 -9.38 -1.87 20.42
C SER A 73 -8.35 -2.90 20.89
N SER A 74 -7.86 -3.75 19.98
CA SER A 74 -6.58 -4.44 20.13
C SER A 74 -5.46 -3.41 20.13
N ARG A 75 -4.91 -3.07 21.32
CA ARG A 75 -3.68 -2.26 21.49
C ARG A 75 -2.64 -2.51 20.40
N SER A 76 -2.51 -3.76 19.95
CA SER A 76 -1.68 -4.23 18.85
C SER A 76 -1.88 -3.48 17.52
N TYR A 77 -3.11 -3.23 17.07
CA TYR A 77 -3.38 -2.56 15.78
C TYR A 77 -3.06 -1.07 15.85
N GLU A 78 -3.40 -0.39 16.94
CA GLU A 78 -3.04 1.02 17.13
C GLU A 78 -1.54 1.22 17.31
N GLU A 79 -0.87 0.39 18.12
CA GLU A 79 0.58 0.44 18.31
C GLU A 79 1.31 0.17 16.99
N TRP A 80 0.81 -0.79 16.21
CA TRP A 80 1.36 -1.09 14.90
C TRP A 80 1.10 0.02 13.86
N LEU A 81 -0.11 0.59 13.78
CA LEU A 81 -0.36 1.76 12.91
C LEU A 81 0.50 2.96 13.30
N LYS A 82 0.70 3.20 14.59
CA LYS A 82 1.54 4.30 15.10
C LYS A 82 3.03 4.05 14.85
N GLN A 83 3.50 2.80 14.84
CA GLN A 83 4.86 2.46 14.41
C GLN A 83 4.98 2.53 12.87
N GLY A 84 3.93 2.10 12.19
CA GLY A 84 3.57 2.26 10.78
C GLY A 84 3.81 3.66 10.24
N GLY A 85 3.18 4.65 10.87
CA GLY A 85 3.23 6.05 10.46
C GLY A 85 4.49 6.80 10.92
N ARG A 86 5.28 6.25 11.84
CA ARG A 86 6.46 6.94 12.40
C ARG A 86 7.78 6.53 11.74
N SER A 87 7.79 5.47 10.94
CA SER A 87 9.03 4.91 10.44
C SER A 87 9.11 4.96 8.91
N SER A 88 9.94 5.86 8.40
CA SER A 88 10.48 5.81 7.04
C SER A 88 11.17 4.47 6.73
N HIS A 89 11.49 3.67 7.75
CA HIS A 89 12.15 2.36 7.65
C HIS A 89 11.21 1.19 7.41
N LEU A 90 9.88 1.38 7.39
CA LEU A 90 8.99 0.31 6.94
C LEU A 90 9.21 0.00 5.46
N CYS A 91 9.59 1.00 4.66
CA CYS A 91 10.05 0.76 3.29
C CYS A 91 11.30 -0.15 3.22
N ASP A 92 12.09 -0.24 4.29
CA ASP A 92 13.31 -1.07 4.35
C ASP A 92 13.03 -2.51 4.81
N HIS A 93 11.87 -2.81 5.42
CA HIS A 93 11.53 -4.12 6.00
C HIS A 93 10.24 -4.74 5.45
N ILE A 94 9.46 -4.02 4.65
CA ILE A 94 8.34 -4.62 3.93
C ILE A 94 8.91 -5.39 2.73
N LEU A 95 8.84 -6.73 2.84
CA LEU A 95 8.99 -7.71 1.76
C LEU A 95 8.40 -7.22 0.42
N PRO A 96 8.82 -7.74 -0.76
CA PRO A 96 8.32 -7.25 -2.04
C PRO A 96 6.79 -7.18 -2.05
N PHE A 97 6.26 -5.98 -1.98
CA PHE A 97 4.84 -5.70 -1.97
C PHE A 97 4.50 -4.87 -3.21
N SER A 98 3.27 -5.00 -3.66
CA SER A 98 2.81 -4.28 -4.82
C SER A 98 2.29 -2.91 -4.42
N TRP A 99 2.87 -1.87 -5.02
CA TRP A 99 2.35 -0.51 -4.87
C TRP A 99 0.92 -0.35 -5.40
N VAL A 100 0.47 -1.23 -6.29
CA VAL A 100 -0.93 -1.28 -6.75
C VAL A 100 -1.87 -1.70 -5.61
N GLU A 101 -1.52 -2.78 -4.91
CA GLU A 101 -2.29 -3.26 -3.74
C GLU A 101 -2.29 -2.21 -2.62
N ALA A 102 -1.15 -1.56 -2.38
CA ALA A 102 -1.04 -0.49 -1.39
C ALA A 102 -1.89 0.73 -1.73
N LEU A 103 -1.89 1.19 -2.98
CA LEU A 103 -2.71 2.33 -3.41
C LEU A 103 -4.20 2.04 -3.28
N ASN A 104 -4.65 0.86 -3.68
CA ASN A 104 -6.05 0.48 -3.51
C ASN A 104 -6.44 0.37 -2.04
N LEU A 105 -5.55 -0.15 -1.19
CA LEU A 105 -5.79 -0.20 0.25
C LEU A 105 -5.90 1.20 0.86
N ILE A 106 -4.98 2.12 0.52
CA ILE A 106 -5.00 3.51 0.96
C ILE A 106 -6.34 4.18 0.56
N GLN A 107 -6.77 3.99 -0.69
CA GLN A 107 -8.03 4.52 -1.18
C GLN A 107 -9.24 3.93 -0.45
N LEU A 108 -9.22 2.61 -0.21
CA LEU A 108 -10.30 1.90 0.48
C LEU A 108 -10.47 2.41 1.91
N ILE A 109 -9.36 2.58 2.64
CA ILE A 109 -9.39 2.99 4.05
C ILE A 109 -9.65 4.50 4.19
N GLY A 110 -9.26 5.29 3.19
CA GLY A 110 -9.39 6.76 3.20
C GLY A 110 -8.22 7.48 3.88
N GLU A 111 -7.15 6.77 4.23
CA GLU A 111 -5.98 7.33 4.92
C GLU A 111 -4.99 7.94 3.91
N THR A 112 -5.24 9.19 3.51
CA THR A 112 -4.58 9.80 2.35
C THR A 112 -3.16 10.34 2.57
N ASP A 113 -2.67 10.38 3.80
CA ASP A 113 -1.34 10.91 4.14
C ASP A 113 -0.20 10.18 3.40
N MET A 114 -0.37 8.87 3.20
CA MET A 114 0.61 8.02 2.51
C MET A 114 0.45 8.03 0.98
N LEU A 115 -0.59 8.69 0.46
CA LEU A 115 -0.92 8.66 -0.96
C LEU A 115 0.19 9.24 -1.85
N PRO A 116 0.81 10.40 -1.54
CA PRO A 116 1.91 10.93 -2.36
C PRO A 116 3.10 9.99 -2.45
N LEU A 117 3.48 9.36 -1.33
CA LEU A 117 4.60 8.42 -1.27
C LEU A 117 4.29 7.14 -2.05
N ALA A 118 3.09 6.59 -1.90
CA ALA A 118 2.65 5.41 -2.63
C ALA A 118 2.60 5.64 -4.15
N ILE A 119 2.10 6.81 -4.59
CA ILE A 119 2.11 7.19 -6.01
C ILE A 119 3.54 7.29 -6.53
N TYR A 120 4.44 7.95 -5.78
CA TYR A 120 5.84 8.10 -6.16
C TYR A 120 6.50 6.75 -6.42
N HIS A 121 6.38 5.79 -5.49
CA HIS A 121 6.98 4.48 -5.66
C HIS A 121 6.29 3.62 -6.71
N CYS A 122 4.96 3.71 -6.84
CA CYS A 122 4.22 3.06 -7.93
C CYS A 122 4.78 3.50 -9.29
N CYS A 123 5.06 4.79 -9.46
CA CYS A 123 5.61 5.37 -10.69
C CYS A 123 7.05 4.93 -11.01
N GLN A 124 7.82 4.49 -10.00
CA GLN A 124 9.18 3.98 -10.22
C GLN A 124 9.20 2.58 -10.80
N SER A 125 8.15 1.79 -10.57
CA SER A 125 8.03 0.47 -11.18
C SER A 125 7.77 0.62 -12.68
N ARG A 126 8.47 -0.12 -13.55
CA ARG A 126 8.23 -0.06 -15.00
C ARG A 126 7.00 -0.89 -15.44
N SER A 127 6.48 -1.76 -14.57
CA SER A 127 5.50 -2.79 -14.92
C SER A 127 4.06 -2.52 -14.46
N PHE A 128 3.77 -1.39 -13.79
CA PHE A 128 2.45 -1.17 -13.18
C PHE A 128 1.31 -0.89 -14.18
N LEU A 129 1.62 -0.64 -15.47
CA LEU A 129 0.69 0.03 -16.40
C LEU A 129 -0.37 -0.85 -17.08
N SER A 130 -0.42 -2.18 -16.90
CA SER A 130 -1.44 -2.94 -17.64
C SER A 130 -1.93 -4.26 -17.04
N ASN A 131 -1.14 -4.96 -16.23
CA ASN A 131 -1.44 -6.36 -15.91
C ASN A 131 -2.02 -6.58 -14.51
N GLY A 132 -2.17 -5.51 -13.72
CA GLY A 132 -2.51 -5.62 -12.31
C GLY A 132 -1.43 -6.35 -11.49
N THR A 133 -1.75 -6.63 -10.23
CA THR A 133 -0.90 -7.40 -9.33
C THR A 133 -1.67 -8.58 -8.78
N GLN A 134 -1.05 -9.75 -8.72
CA GLN A 134 -1.67 -10.90 -8.07
C GLN A 134 -1.56 -10.74 -6.55
N ARG A 135 -2.70 -10.83 -5.87
CA ARG A 135 -2.80 -10.86 -4.41
C ARG A 135 -2.46 -12.24 -3.87
N ALA A 136 -2.25 -12.32 -2.56
CA ALA A 136 -2.01 -13.58 -1.85
C ALA A 136 -3.18 -14.58 -1.91
N ASP A 137 -4.40 -14.10 -2.17
CA ASP A 137 -5.58 -14.95 -2.41
C ASP A 137 -5.73 -15.41 -3.87
N GLY A 138 -4.78 -15.05 -4.74
CA GLY A 138 -4.77 -15.40 -6.15
C GLY A 138 -5.60 -14.46 -7.04
N THR A 139 -6.36 -13.52 -6.47
CA THR A 139 -7.11 -12.52 -7.25
C THR A 139 -6.16 -11.47 -7.83
N VAL A 140 -6.56 -10.84 -8.93
CA VAL A 140 -5.75 -9.80 -9.58
C VAL A 140 -6.33 -8.44 -9.21
N GLU A 141 -5.48 -7.59 -8.67
CA GLU A 141 -5.82 -6.24 -8.26
C GLU A 141 -5.26 -5.22 -9.24
N THR A 142 -6.13 -4.36 -9.74
CA THR A 142 -5.80 -3.29 -10.70
C THR A 142 -6.11 -1.94 -10.08
N LEU A 143 -5.37 -0.91 -10.49
CA LEU A 143 -5.73 0.46 -10.17
C LEU A 143 -6.98 0.86 -10.96
N ASP A 144 -7.84 1.65 -10.32
CA ASP A 144 -8.97 2.27 -11.01
C ASP A 144 -8.48 3.34 -12.01
N PRO A 145 -9.29 3.68 -13.03
CA PRO A 145 -8.88 4.65 -14.05
C PRO A 145 -8.42 6.01 -13.47
N PRO A 146 -9.10 6.59 -12.45
CA PRO A 146 -8.64 7.83 -11.83
C PRO A 146 -7.25 7.72 -11.17
N MET A 147 -6.94 6.62 -10.47
CA MET A 147 -5.61 6.45 -9.86
C MET A 147 -4.54 6.18 -10.92
N LEU A 148 -4.87 5.45 -11.98
CA LEU A 148 -3.97 5.26 -13.13
C LEU A 148 -3.59 6.59 -13.76
N GLU A 149 -4.57 7.48 -13.99
CA GLU A 149 -4.31 8.83 -14.53
C GLU A 149 -3.44 9.66 -13.59
N ARG A 150 -3.68 9.62 -12.27
CA ARG A 150 -2.84 10.30 -11.27
C ARG A 150 -1.39 9.80 -11.32
N CYS A 151 -1.19 8.48 -11.36
CA CYS A 151 0.15 7.89 -11.47
C CYS A 151 0.84 8.28 -12.79
N ALA A 152 0.10 8.23 -13.92
CA ALA A 152 0.64 8.61 -15.22
C ALA A 152 1.06 10.10 -15.26
N CYS A 153 0.21 11.00 -14.73
CA CYS A 153 0.49 12.42 -14.63
C CYS A 153 1.72 12.71 -13.75
N TYR A 154 1.79 12.05 -12.59
CA TYR A 154 2.94 12.18 -11.68
C TYR A 154 4.24 11.72 -12.35
N ASN A 155 4.24 10.55 -13.00
CA ASN A 155 5.40 10.03 -13.73
C ASN A 155 5.85 10.98 -14.86
N ALA A 156 4.91 11.51 -15.63
CA ALA A 156 5.22 12.49 -16.68
C ALA A 156 5.91 13.74 -16.11
N ARG A 157 5.41 14.25 -14.98
CA ARG A 157 6.01 15.41 -14.30
C ARG A 157 7.40 15.10 -13.76
N THR A 158 7.60 13.95 -13.12
CA THR A 158 8.92 13.53 -12.61
C THR A 158 9.93 13.40 -13.74
N ARG A 159 9.55 12.80 -14.88
CA ARG A 159 10.41 12.70 -16.07
C ARG A 159 10.74 14.06 -16.66
N SER A 160 9.78 14.99 -16.70
CA SER A 160 10.00 16.36 -17.17
C SER A 160 11.03 17.10 -16.31
N ILE A 161 10.89 17.03 -14.98
CA ILE A 161 11.85 17.63 -14.03
C ILE A 161 13.24 17.03 -14.20
N GLN A 162 13.35 15.69 -14.30
CA GLN A 162 14.62 15.02 -14.52
C GLN A 162 15.28 15.45 -15.83
N ARG A 163 14.51 15.54 -16.93
CA ARG A 163 15.02 15.97 -18.23
C ARG A 163 15.46 17.43 -18.20
N GLN A 164 14.69 18.30 -17.55
CA GLN A 164 15.05 19.72 -17.41
C GLN A 164 16.33 19.90 -16.60
N ALA A 165 16.51 19.13 -15.51
CA ALA A 165 17.74 19.16 -14.73
C ALA A 165 18.96 18.72 -15.55
N LEU A 166 18.82 17.68 -16.38
CA LEU A 166 19.88 17.24 -17.29
C LEU A 166 20.21 18.30 -18.35
N LEU A 167 19.20 18.92 -18.96
CA LEU A 167 19.42 19.99 -19.95
C LEU A 167 20.10 21.20 -19.33
N ASN A 168 19.65 21.64 -18.15
CA ASN A 168 20.29 22.74 -17.42
C ASN A 168 21.75 22.38 -17.13
N PHE A 169 22.01 21.17 -16.64
CA PHE A 169 23.37 20.70 -16.40
C PHE A 169 24.23 20.73 -17.68
N GLU A 170 23.72 20.25 -18.82
CA GLU A 170 24.43 20.29 -20.11
C GLU A 170 24.74 21.73 -20.56
N ILE A 171 23.75 22.63 -20.47
CA ILE A 171 23.90 24.05 -20.84
C ILE A 171 24.93 24.75 -19.97
N PHE A 172 24.88 24.55 -18.65
CA PHE A 172 25.79 25.21 -17.70
C PHE A 172 27.12 24.49 -17.51
N ARG A 173 27.27 23.25 -18.00
CA ARG A 173 28.54 22.51 -18.03
C ARG A 173 29.43 22.95 -19.20
N ALA A 174 28.87 23.55 -20.24
CA ALA A 174 29.68 24.24 -21.23
C ALA A 174 30.45 25.35 -20.51
N GLY A 175 31.75 25.10 -20.29
CA GLY A 175 32.64 26.11 -19.73
C GLY A 175 32.64 27.38 -20.59
N PRO A 176 33.27 28.47 -20.12
CA PRO A 176 33.47 29.64 -20.95
C PRO A 176 34.08 29.24 -22.29
N SER A 177 33.66 29.87 -23.39
CA SER A 177 34.21 29.60 -24.72
C SER A 177 35.73 29.72 -24.69
N GLU A 178 36.44 29.00 -25.57
CA GLU A 178 37.92 29.10 -25.64
C GLU A 178 38.41 30.53 -25.91
N SER A 179 37.54 31.40 -26.44
CA SER A 179 37.77 32.82 -26.67
C SER A 179 37.57 33.72 -25.44
N CYS A 180 37.12 33.18 -24.31
CA CYS A 180 36.83 33.95 -23.12
C CYS A 180 38.14 34.30 -22.38
N ARG A 181 38.51 35.59 -22.38
CA ARG A 181 39.71 36.08 -21.72
C ARG A 181 39.40 36.31 -20.24
N ARG A 182 40.07 35.61 -19.32
CA ARG A 182 39.97 35.93 -17.88
C ARG A 182 40.54 37.33 -17.68
N GLU A 183 39.76 38.26 -17.14
CA GLU A 183 40.31 39.52 -16.64
C GLU A 183 41.31 39.16 -15.54
N GLY A 184 42.56 39.61 -15.75
CA GLY A 184 43.64 39.39 -14.81
C GLY A 184 43.26 39.96 -13.45
N GLY A 185 43.42 39.15 -12.40
CA GLY A 185 43.47 39.67 -11.05
C GLY A 185 44.53 40.76 -11.00
N ALA A 186 44.15 41.90 -10.44
CA ALA A 186 45.07 42.98 -10.12
C ALA A 186 46.17 42.41 -9.21
N ASP A 187 47.37 42.30 -9.77
CA ASP A 187 48.58 42.51 -8.98
C ASP A 187 48.78 44.02 -8.84
N GLU A 188 49.21 44.42 -7.64
CA GLU A 188 49.58 45.75 -7.13
C GLU A 188 48.52 46.53 -6.33
#